data_AF-A0A4U7EXR7-F1
#
_entry.id   AF-A0A4U7EXR7-F1
#
_cell.length_a   1.000
_cell.length_b   1.000
_cell.length_c   1.000
_cell.angle_alpha   90.00
_cell.angle_beta   90.00
_cell.angle_gamma   90.00
#
_symmetry.space_group_name_H-M   'P 1'
#
loop_
_entity.id
_entity.type
_entity.pdbx_description
1 polymer ?
#
loop_
_entity_poly.entity_id
_entity_poly.type
_entity_poly.pdbx_seq_one_letter_code
_entity_poly.pdbx_strand_id
1 'polypeptide(L)' 'MANLALLTAGVAFVAWGALNVAVPGNGTVRNFVGASEWQRDPDRAARKQRRYTKYVGYGFVLFGACLVYVGV' A
#
# COMPACT_ATOMS: atom_id res chain seq x y z
N MET A 1 -11.73 14.29 20.72
CA MET A 1 -10.55 14.52 19.83
C MET A 1 -9.96 13.22 19.29
N ALA A 2 -9.82 12.15 20.09
CA ALA A 2 -9.29 10.86 19.63
C ALA A 2 -10.09 10.19 18.49
N ASN A 3 -11.43 10.19 18.53
CA ASN A 3 -12.25 9.62 17.44
C ASN A 3 -12.05 10.34 16.10
N LEU A 4 -11.96 11.67 16.10
CA LEU A 4 -11.71 12.43 14.87
C LEU A 4 -10.34 12.09 14.27
N ALA A 5 -9.31 11.95 15.10
CA ALA A 5 -7.96 11.56 14.67
C ALA A 5 -7.91 10.12 14.15
N LEU A 6 -8.66 9.19 14.75
CA LEU A 6 -8.79 7.81 14.29
C LEU A 6 -9.49 7.72 12.93
N LEU A 7 -10.58 8.48 12.75
CA LEU A 7 -11.32 8.54 11.50
C LEU A 7 -10.47 9.12 10.37
N THR A 8 -9.78 10.24 10.62
CA THR A 8 -8.92 10.87 9.60
C THR A 8 -7.73 9.97 9.24
N ALA A 9 -7.11 9.31 10.23
CA ALA A 9 -6.08 8.31 9.98
C ALA A 9 -6.64 7.16 9.14
N GLY A 10 -7.77 6.59 9.53
CA GLY A 10 -8.41 5.48 8.81
C GLY A 10 -8.69 5.79 7.35
N VAL A 11 -9.29 6.96 7.07
CA VAL A 11 -9.52 7.43 5.69
C VAL A 11 -8.21 7.61 4.92
N ALA A 12 -7.17 8.16 5.55
CA ALA A 12 -5.87 8.32 4.92
C ALA A 12 -5.22 6.97 4.55
N PHE A 13 -5.30 5.97 5.45
CA PHE A 13 -4.83 4.60 5.19
C PHE A 13 -5.61 3.94 4.05
N VAL A 14 -6.93 4.09 4.00
CA VAL A 14 -7.77 3.58 2.89
C VAL A 14 -7.40 4.23 1.56
N ALA A 15 -7.33 5.57 1.52
CA ALA A 15 -7.01 6.31 0.31
C ALA A 15 -5.62 5.94 -0.23
N TRP A 16 -4.62 5.85 0.65
CA TRP A 16 -3.27 5.42 0.28
C TRP A 16 -3.26 3.97 -0.22
N GLY A 17 -3.93 3.07 0.48
CA GLY A 17 -4.03 1.67 0.06
C GLY A 17 -4.68 1.52 -1.32
N ALA A 18 -5.80 2.21 -1.55
CA ALA A 18 -6.51 2.23 -2.82
C ALA A 18 -5.66 2.77 -3.98
N LEU A 19 -4.89 3.85 -3.74
CA LEU A 19 -3.95 4.41 -4.72
C LEU A 19 -2.91 3.36 -5.16
N ASN A 20 -2.36 2.61 -4.21
CA ASN A 20 -1.36 1.57 -4.50
C ASN A 20 -1.93 0.35 -5.21
N VAL A 21 -3.22 0.03 -4.98
CA VAL A 21 -3.93 -1.01 -5.73
C VAL A 21 -4.21 -0.56 -7.17
N ALA A 22 -4.66 0.68 -7.34
CA ALA A 22 -4.99 1.25 -8.65
C ALA A 22 -3.74 1.51 -9.51
N VAL A 23 -2.67 2.03 -8.91
CA VAL A 23 -1.42 2.40 -9.59
C VAL A 23 -0.23 1.71 -8.90
N PRO A 24 -0.08 0.39 -9.06
CA PRO A 24 0.96 -0.39 -8.37
C PRO A 24 2.39 -0.11 -8.86
N GLY A 25 2.54 0.69 -9.91
CA GLY A 25 3.81 1.14 -10.49
C GLY A 25 4.23 2.54 -10.06
N ASN A 26 3.52 3.19 -9.14
CA ASN A 26 3.82 4.54 -8.62
C ASN A 26 5.15 4.65 -7.85
N GLY A 27 5.82 3.52 -7.57
CA GLY A 27 7.14 3.52 -6.95
C GLY A 27 7.16 3.82 -5.44
N THR A 28 6.00 3.82 -4.78
CA THR A 28 5.88 3.98 -3.32
C THR A 28 6.46 2.79 -2.55
N VAL A 29 6.34 1.58 -3.11
CA VAL A 29 6.83 0.32 -2.53
C VAL A 29 8.05 -0.16 -3.33
N ARG A 30 9.20 0.48 -3.12
CA ARG A 30 10.45 0.18 -3.86
C ARG A 30 11.41 -0.80 -3.17
N ASN A 31 11.27 -1.03 -1.87
CA ASN A 31 12.27 -1.77 -1.07
C ASN A 31 12.13 -3.31 -1.07
N PHE A 32 11.13 -3.89 -1.73
CA PHE A 32 10.87 -5.33 -1.63
C PHE A 32 11.59 -6.20 -2.67
N VAL A 33 12.16 -5.59 -3.71
CA VAL A 33 12.89 -6.32 -4.75
C VAL A 33 14.34 -5.87 -4.69
N GLY A 34 15.24 -6.79 -4.33
CA GLY A 34 16.66 -6.49 -4.15
C GLY A 34 17.29 -5.94 -5.44
N ALA A 35 18.29 -5.08 -5.29
CA ALA A 35 18.99 -4.47 -6.42
C ALA A 35 19.60 -5.51 -7.38
N SER A 36 20.02 -6.67 -6.86
CA SER A 36 20.54 -7.80 -7.66
C SER A 36 19.48 -8.46 -8.55
N GLU A 37 18.22 -8.52 -8.10
CA GLU A 37 17.10 -9.08 -8.89
C GLU A 37 16.73 -8.12 -10.03
N TRP A 38 16.81 -6.80 -9.78
CA TRP A 38 16.65 -5.74 -10.78
C TRP A 38 17.74 -5.75 -11.86
N GLN A 39 18.99 -6.04 -11.48
CA GLN A 39 20.10 -6.14 -12.44
C GLN A 39 20.02 -7.42 -13.29
N ARG A 40 19.52 -8.53 -12.70
CA ARG A 40 19.43 -9.83 -13.39
C ARG A 40 18.23 -9.91 -14.34
N ASP A 41 17.07 -9.43 -13.93
CA ASP A 41 15.83 -9.50 -14.71
C ASP A 41 14.88 -8.35 -14.28
N PRO A 42 15.00 -7.17 -14.91
CA PRO A 42 14.23 -5.98 -14.53
C PRO A 42 12.73 -6.16 -14.76
N ASP A 43 12.33 -6.96 -15.76
CA ASP A 43 10.91 -7.17 -16.07
C ASP A 43 10.23 -8.06 -15.02
N ARG A 44 10.91 -9.11 -14.58
CA ARG A 44 10.41 -9.96 -13.48
C ARG A 44 10.39 -9.18 -12.17
N ALA A 45 11.41 -8.38 -11.89
CA ALA A 45 11.47 -7.50 -10.74
C ALA A 45 10.28 -6.52 -10.73
N ALA A 46 9.99 -5.86 -11.85
CA ALA A 46 8.85 -4.97 -12.00
C ALA A 46 7.50 -5.68 -11.77
N ARG A 47 7.31 -6.88 -12.33
CA ARG A 47 6.09 -7.68 -12.13
C ARG A 47 5.91 -8.09 -10.66
N LYS A 48 6.99 -8.46 -9.99
CA LYS A 48 7.00 -8.84 -8.58
C LYS A 48 6.70 -7.65 -7.69
N GLN A 49 7.34 -6.50 -7.95
CA GLN A 49 7.04 -5.25 -7.27
C GLN A 49 5.57 -4.87 -7.43
N ARG A 50 5.01 -4.87 -8.66
CA ARG A 50 3.60 -4.53 -8.88
C ARG A 50 2.64 -5.41 -8.09
N ARG A 51 2.86 -6.73 -8.07
CA ARG A 51 2.05 -7.66 -7.27
C ARG A 51 2.15 -7.35 -5.78
N TYR A 52 3.36 -7.10 -5.31
CA TYR A 52 3.60 -6.79 -3.91
C TYR A 52 2.97 -5.45 -3.48
N THR A 53 3.11 -4.40 -4.30
CA THR A 53 2.47 -3.10 -4.07
C THR A 53 0.95 -3.25 -3.92
N LYS A 54 0.31 -4.13 -4.71
CA LYS A 54 -1.12 -4.43 -4.55
C LYS A 54 -1.43 -5.08 -3.20
N TYR A 55 -0.66 -6.09 -2.79
CA TYR A 55 -0.87 -6.74 -1.48
C TYR A 55 -0.72 -5.77 -0.32
N VAL A 56 0.31 -4.92 -0.35
CA VAL A 56 0.49 -3.84 0.64
C VAL A 56 -0.70 -2.89 0.58
N GLY A 57 -1.11 -2.47 -0.60
CA GLY A 57 -2.26 -1.60 -0.79
C GLY A 57 -3.54 -2.17 -0.18
N TYR A 58 -3.84 -3.45 -0.41
CA TYR A 58 -4.99 -4.13 0.22
C TYR A 58 -4.87 -4.18 1.76
N GLY A 59 -3.67 -4.42 2.29
CA GLY A 59 -3.43 -4.37 3.74
C GLY A 59 -3.72 -2.99 4.34
N PHE A 60 -3.29 -1.93 3.67
CA PHE A 60 -3.57 -0.54 4.08
C PHE A 60 -5.06 -0.20 4.00
N VAL A 61 -5.78 -0.68 2.97
CA VAL A 61 -7.25 -0.54 2.88
C VAL A 61 -7.93 -1.22 4.06
N LEU A 62 -7.57 -2.47 4.36
CA LEU A 62 -8.16 -3.22 5.47
C LEU A 62 -7.88 -2.53 6.81
N PHE A 63 -6.62 -2.17 7.06
CA PHE A 63 -6.23 -1.49 8.30
C PHE A 63 -6.95 -0.15 8.47
N GLY A 64 -7.02 0.65 7.40
CA GLY A 64 -7.76 1.91 7.42
C GLY A 64 -9.25 1.73 7.68
N ALA A 65 -9.88 0.72 7.08
CA ALA A 65 -11.28 0.38 7.34
C ALA A 65 -11.52 -0.02 8.80
N CYS A 66 -10.61 -0.78 9.42
CA CYS A 66 -10.67 -1.10 10.85
C CYS A 66 -10.57 0.15 11.72
N LEU A 67 -9.67 1.08 11.40
CA LEU A 67 -9.55 2.35 12.14
C LEU A 67 -10.80 3.22 12.00
N VAL A 68 -11.41 3.26 10.80
CA VAL A 68 -12.69 3.94 10.61
C VAL A 68 -13.78 3.30 11.47
N TYR A 69 -13.90 1.96 11.44
CA TYR A 69 -14.90 1.24 12.23
C TYR A 69 -14.76 1.46 13.74
N VAL A 70 -13.52 1.46 14.27
CA VAL A 70 -13.27 1.71 15.70
C VAL A 70 -13.44 3.18 16.08
N GLY A 71 -13.26 4.11 15.12
CA GLY A 71 -13.43 5.54 15.34
C GLY A 71 -14.89 6.03 15.29
N VAL A 72 -15.83 5.20 14.82
CA VAL A 72 -17.28 5.41 14.85
C VAL A 72 -17.83 5.01 16.22
#